data_AF-A0A6N3EDX3-F1
#
_entry.id   AF-A0A6N3EDX3-F1
#
_cell.length_a   1.000
_cell.length_b   1.000
_cell.length_c   1.000
_cell.angle_alpha   90.00
_cell.angle_beta   90.00
_cell.angle_gamma   90.00
#
_symmetry.space_group_name_H-M   'P 1'
#
loop_
_entity.id
_entity.type
_entity.pdbx_description
1 polymer ?
#
loop_
_entity_poly.entity_id
_entity_poly.type
_entity_poly.pdbx_seq_one_letter_code
_entity_poly.pdbx_strand_id
1 'polypeptide(L)' 'MTFDPQIVAQANAFVNALKAGKRAHMPALRFEFWQQFMTTVYARMEAEA' A
#
# COMPACT_ATOMS: atom_id res chain seq x y z
N MET A 1 -3.19 -14.93 6.15
CA MET A 1 -3.94 -13.65 6.03
C MET A 1 -4.36 -13.50 4.58
N THR A 2 -5.66 -13.55 4.30
CA THR A 2 -6.17 -13.23 2.95
C THR A 2 -6.30 -11.72 2.90
N PHE A 3 -5.32 -11.06 2.28
CA PHE A 3 -5.39 -9.63 2.04
C PHE A 3 -6.36 -9.39 0.89
N ASP A 4 -7.35 -8.52 1.12
CA ASP A 4 -8.24 -8.06 0.06
C ASP A 4 -7.43 -7.56 -1.16
N PRO A 5 -7.65 -8.11 -2.36
CA PRO A 5 -6.84 -7.83 -3.53
C PRO A 5 -6.91 -6.36 -3.95
N GLN A 6 -7.99 -5.64 -3.62
CA GLN A 6 -8.11 -4.22 -3.92
C GLN A 6 -7.20 -3.38 -3.01
N ILE A 7 -7.02 -3.78 -1.75
CA ILE A 7 -6.11 -3.12 -0.81
C ILE A 7 -4.66 -3.33 -1.24
N VAL A 8 -4.33 -4.54 -1.71
CA VAL A 8 -2.99 -4.86 -2.23
C VAL A 8 -2.69 -4.05 -3.50
N ALA A 9 -3.65 -3.93 -4.42
CA ALA A 9 -3.49 -3.10 -5.62
C ALA A 9 -3.24 -1.63 -5.29
N GLN A 10 -3.98 -1.08 -4.32
CA GLN A 10 -3.80 0.30 -3.85
C GLN A 10 -2.45 0.49 -3.15
N ALA A 11 -2.02 -0.45 -2.32
CA ALA A 11 -0.73 -0.42 -1.65
C ALA A 11 0.44 -0.47 -2.66
N ASN A 12 0.34 -1.33 -3.68
CA ASN A 12 1.33 -1.39 -4.75
C ASN A 12 1.39 -0.08 -5.55
N ALA A 13 0.24 0.51 -5.88
CA ALA A 13 0.20 1.80 -6.58
C ALA A 13 0.83 2.92 -5.73
N PHE A 14 0.61 2.89 -4.42
CA PHE A 14 1.21 3.83 -3.48
C PHE A 14 2.74 3.69 -3.42
N VAL A 15 3.25 2.46 -3.26
CA VAL A 15 4.70 2.17 -3.26
C VAL A 15 5.34 2.56 -4.59
N ASN A 16 4.71 2.24 -5.72
CA ASN A 16 5.24 2.60 -7.03
C ASN A 16 5.28 4.13 -7.25
N ALA A 17 4.29 4.86 -6.76
CA ALA A 17 4.30 6.33 -6.79
C ALA A 17 5.44 6.92 -5.93
N LEU A 18 5.67 6.36 -4.74
CA LEU A 18 6.81 6.71 -3.88
C LEU A 18 8.16 6.44 -4.56
N LYS A 19 8.32 5.26 -5.18
CA LYS A 19 9.54 4.91 -5.95
C LYS A 19 9.76 5.84 -7.14
N ALA A 20 8.68 6.24 -7.82
CA ALA A 20 8.75 7.19 -8.93
C ALA A 20 9.09 8.62 -8.49
N GLY A 21 9.32 8.88 -7.19
CA GLY A 21 9.55 10.22 -6.63
C GLY A 21 8.32 11.13 -6.76
N LYS A 22 7.15 10.54 -7.04
CA LYS A 22 5.88 11.26 -7.16
C LYS A 22 5.19 11.31 -5.80
N ARG A 23 4.31 12.30 -5.63
CA ARG A 23 3.44 12.37 -4.46
C ARG A 23 2.51 11.16 -4.46
N ALA A 24 2.77 10.20 -3.59
CA ALA A 24 1.88 9.06 -3.39
C ALA A 24 0.62 9.53 -2.67
N HIS A 25 -0.53 9.33 -3.29
CA HIS A 25 -1.81 9.71 -2.72
C HIS A 25 -2.34 8.58 -1.84
N MET A 26 -2.65 8.90 -0.59
CA MET A 26 -3.31 7.95 0.29
C MET A 26 -4.73 7.68 -0.24
N PRO A 27 -5.10 6.42 -0.47
CA PRO A 27 -6.46 6.11 -0.88
C PRO A 27 -7.46 6.37 0.26
N ALA A 28 -8.70 6.70 -0.10
CA ALA A 28 -9.78 6.84 0.87
C ALA A 28 -10.20 5.44 1.38
N LEU A 29 -9.57 5.01 2.47
CA LEU A 29 -9.75 3.69 3.08
C LEU A 29 -10.53 3.82 4.40
N ARG A 30 -11.37 2.83 4.71
CA ARG A 30 -11.93 2.69 6.05
C ARG A 30 -10.82 2.32 7.03
N PHE A 31 -10.95 2.74 8.28
CA PHE A 31 -9.97 2.49 9.32
C PHE A 31 -9.66 0.99 9.51
N GLU A 32 -10.66 0.12 9.34
CA GLU A 32 -10.51 -1.35 9.40
C GLU A 32 -9.52 -1.88 8.35
N PHE A 33 -9.43 -1.25 7.18
CA PHE A 33 -8.51 -1.63 6.11
C PHE A 33 -7.19 -0.86 6.16
N TRP A 34 -7.10 0.19 6.98
CA TRP A 34 -5.90 1.01 7.11
C TRP A 34 -4.71 0.21 7.62
N GLN A 35 -4.92 -0.60 8.67
CA GLN A 35 -3.87 -1.44 9.22
C GLN A 35 -3.36 -2.44 8.16
N GLN A 36 -4.28 -3.06 7.44
CA GLN A 36 -3.96 -4.01 6.37
C GLN A 36 -3.18 -3.35 5.21
N PHE A 37 -3.59 -2.15 4.82
CA PHE A 37 -2.90 -1.35 3.80
C PHE A 37 -1.47 -1.04 4.22
N MET A 38 -1.28 -0.49 5.43
CA MET A 38 0.05 -0.13 5.94
C MET A 38 0.97 -1.34 6.04
N THR A 39 0.49 -2.48 6.56
CA THR A 39 1.27 -3.73 6.57
C THR A 39 1.71 -4.16 5.17
N THR A 40 0.84 -4.01 4.17
CA THR A 40 1.17 -4.36 2.79
C THR A 40 2.20 -3.40 2.19
N VAL A 41 2.07 -2.10 2.44
CA VAL A 41 3.03 -1.07 2.01
C VAL A 41 4.41 -1.32 2.62
N TYR A 42 4.48 -1.58 3.92
CA TYR A 42 5.76 -1.90 4.60
C TYR A 42 6.40 -3.16 4.04
N ALA A 43 5.64 -4.26 3.94
CA ALA A 43 6.15 -5.51 3.39
C ALA A 43 6.63 -5.36 1.93
N ARG A 44 6.04 -4.46 1.14
CA ARG A 44 6.48 -4.16 -0.23
C ARG A 44 7.70 -3.26 -0.27
N MET A 45 7.81 -2.28 0.63
CA MET A 45 9.04 -1.50 0.75
C MET A 45 10.21 -2.36 1.21
N GLU A 46 10.02 -3.26 2.17
CA GLU A 46 11.07 -4.17 2.65
C GLU A 46 11.47 -5.22 1.60
N ALA A 47 10.52 -5.76 0.84
CA ALA A 47 10.82 -6.73 -0.22
C ALA A 47 11.49 -6.11 -1.46
N GLU A 48 11.38 -4.79 -1.63
CA GLU A 48 11.95 -4.06 -2.77
C GLU A 48 13.15 -3.17 -2.40
N ALA A 49 13.64 -3.25 -1.15
CA ALA A 49 14.87 -2.62 -0.66
C ALA A 49 16.09 -3.52 -0.93
#